data_AF-A0AAD6TBC1-F1
#
_entry.id   AF-A0AAD6TBC1-F1
#
_cell.length_a   1.000
_cell.length_b   1.000
_cell.length_c   1.000
_cell.angle_alpha   90.00
_cell.angle_beta   90.00
_cell.angle_gamma   90.00
#
_symmetry.space_group_name_H-M   'P 1'
#
loop_
_entity.id
_entity.type
_entity.pdbx_description
1 polymer ?
#
loop_
_entity_poly.entity_id
_entity_poly.type
_entity_poly.pdbx_seq_one_letter_code
_entity_poly.pdbx_strand_id
1 'polypeptide(L)'
;GGQRITIDWLRALAPGDCLDQFRLYADELIHLAVVLDIPEIFRTERRYAFTRVEALALLLARFKSAADISDLTRKYDRCRAPISELVNELSEFLDDRWSHLLDFDTDGVLAPARMQQYADAIYEAGAPLDSVLGFMDCTIRGICRPSRWQRAAYNGYKKLHATKYQAI
;
A
#
# COMPACT_ATOMS: atom_id res chain seq x y z
N GLY A 1 -28.85 -1.25 2.81
CA GLY A 1 -28.13 -1.13 4.09
C GLY A 1 -26.67 -1.46 3.86
N GLY A 2 -25.78 -1.11 4.80
CA GLY A 2 -24.40 -1.60 4.77
C GLY A 2 -24.34 -3.11 4.99
N GLN A 3 -23.20 -3.72 4.68
CA GLN A 3 -22.97 -5.15 4.81
C GLN A 3 -21.71 -5.39 5.64
N ARG A 4 -21.88 -6.00 6.81
CA ARG A 4 -20.75 -6.35 7.67
C ARG A 4 -19.86 -7.39 6.97
N ILE A 5 -18.54 -7.20 7.08
CA ILE A 5 -17.56 -8.08 6.45
C ILE A 5 -17.49 -9.39 7.25
N THR A 6 -17.75 -10.50 6.56
CA THR A 6 -17.57 -11.87 7.05
C THR A 6 -16.84 -12.69 5.98
N ILE A 7 -16.31 -13.85 6.36
CA ILE A 7 -15.67 -14.77 5.40
C ILE A 7 -16.67 -15.19 4.32
N ASP A 8 -17.89 -15.56 4.70
CA ASP A 8 -18.92 -15.99 3.75
C ASP A 8 -19.30 -14.87 2.78
N TRP A 9 -19.41 -13.63 3.28
CA TRP A 9 -19.67 -12.48 2.43
C TRP A 9 -18.51 -12.21 1.46
N LEU A 10 -17.26 -12.26 1.93
CA LEU A 10 -16.09 -12.08 1.07
C LEU A 10 -16.02 -13.13 -0.04
N ARG A 11 -16.30 -14.40 0.29
CA ARG A 11 -16.34 -15.50 -0.69
C ARG A 11 -17.49 -15.41 -1.67
N ALA A 12 -18.58 -14.73 -1.29
CA ALA A 12 -19.72 -14.50 -2.17
C ALA A 12 -19.51 -13.33 -3.16
N LEU A 13 -18.49 -12.49 -2.95
CA LEU A 13 -18.16 -11.40 -3.88
C LEU A 13 -17.60 -11.94 -5.18
N ALA A 14 -17.91 -11.26 -6.29
CA ALA A 14 -17.18 -11.48 -7.52
C ALA A 14 -15.69 -11.13 -7.32
N PRO A 15 -14.74 -11.84 -7.95
CA PRO A 15 -13.32 -11.57 -7.79
C PRO A 15 -12.95 -10.10 -8.08
N GLY A 16 -13.56 -9.49 -9.11
CA GLY A 16 -13.37 -8.08 -9.45
C GLY A 16 -13.83 -7.13 -8.34
N ASP A 17 -14.98 -7.39 -7.73
CA ASP A 17 -15.49 -6.58 -6.62
C ASP A 17 -14.59 -6.68 -5.39
N CYS A 18 -14.00 -7.85 -5.13
CA CYS A 18 -13.07 -8.03 -4.03
C CYS A 18 -11.77 -7.23 -4.27
N LEU A 19 -11.20 -7.34 -5.48
CA LEU A 19 -10.03 -6.56 -5.89
C LEU A 19 -10.30 -5.04 -5.86
N ASP A 20 -11.46 -4.60 -6.31
CA ASP A 20 -11.82 -3.19 -6.30
C ASP A 20 -11.95 -2.63 -4.88
N GLN A 21 -12.34 -3.46 -3.92
CA GLN A 21 -12.54 -3.05 -2.54
C GLN A 21 -11.26 -3.14 -1.71
N PHE A 22 -10.46 -4.19 -1.90
CA PHE A 22 -9.38 -4.56 -0.99
C PHE A 22 -8.03 -4.78 -1.68
N ARG A 23 -7.96 -4.75 -3.02
CA ARG A 23 -6.78 -5.08 -3.85
C ARG A 23 -6.27 -6.52 -3.72
N LEU A 24 -7.03 -7.39 -3.07
CA LEU A 24 -6.75 -8.82 -2.89
C LEU A 24 -7.98 -9.64 -3.24
N TYR A 25 -7.78 -10.88 -3.66
CA TYR A 25 -8.86 -11.86 -3.73
C TYR A 25 -9.29 -12.29 -2.32
N ALA A 26 -10.49 -12.85 -2.21
CA ALA A 26 -11.05 -13.24 -0.91
C ALA A 26 -10.16 -14.25 -0.17
N ASP A 27 -9.69 -15.29 -0.86
CA ASP A 27 -8.83 -16.31 -0.25
C ASP A 27 -7.44 -15.77 0.10
N GLU A 28 -6.89 -14.86 -0.71
CA GLU A 28 -5.63 -14.16 -0.38
C GLU A 28 -5.78 -13.32 0.89
N LEU A 29 -6.87 -12.57 1.02
CA LEU A 29 -7.14 -11.75 2.19
C LEU A 29 -7.29 -12.63 3.44
N ILE A 30 -8.06 -13.73 3.34
CA ILE A 30 -8.26 -14.68 4.44
C ILE A 30 -6.91 -15.30 4.87
N HIS A 31 -6.12 -15.75 3.90
CA HIS A 31 -4.80 -16.35 4.16
C HIS A 31 -3.82 -15.33 4.75
N LEU A 32 -3.78 -14.11 4.19
CA LEU A 32 -2.90 -13.03 4.64
C LEU A 32 -3.21 -12.63 6.09
N ALA A 33 -4.49 -12.60 6.48
CA ALA A 33 -4.86 -12.31 7.87
C ALA A 33 -4.29 -13.34 8.87
N VAL A 34 -4.07 -14.58 8.43
CA VAL A 34 -3.43 -15.62 9.24
C VAL A 34 -1.92 -15.43 9.26
N VAL A 35 -1.29 -15.21 8.09
CA VAL A 35 0.17 -15.05 7.97
C VAL A 35 0.69 -13.80 8.68
N LEU A 36 -0.11 -12.73 8.71
CA LEU A 36 0.22 -11.51 9.46
C LEU A 36 0.07 -11.65 10.98
N ASP A 37 -0.22 -12.85 11.48
CA ASP A 37 -0.46 -13.17 12.89
C ASP A 37 -1.54 -12.31 13.56
N ILE A 38 -2.53 -11.84 12.79
CA ILE A 38 -3.65 -11.09 13.36
C ILE A 38 -4.45 -12.06 14.24
N PRO A 39 -4.70 -11.73 15.52
CA PRO A 39 -5.44 -12.60 16.43
C PRO A 39 -6.84 -12.89 15.91
N GLU A 40 -7.36 -14.09 16.18
CA GLU A 40 -8.67 -14.53 15.67
C GLU A 40 -9.78 -13.51 15.92
N ILE A 41 -9.77 -12.92 17.11
CA ILE A 41 -10.55 -11.74 17.46
C ILE A 41 -9.57 -10.62 17.82
N PHE A 42 -9.52 -9.59 16.99
CA PHE A 42 -8.82 -8.35 17.28
C PHE A 42 -9.71 -7.48 18.17
N ARG A 43 -9.22 -7.13 19.37
CA ARG A 43 -9.92 -6.27 20.32
C ARG A 43 -9.17 -4.97 20.46
N THR A 44 -9.87 -3.87 20.26
CA THR A 44 -9.29 -2.54 20.46
C THR A 44 -9.23 -2.16 21.94
N GLU A 45 -8.54 -1.07 22.28
CA GLU A 45 -8.47 -0.55 23.66
C GLU A 45 -9.86 -0.31 24.27
N ARG A 46 -10.81 0.25 23.49
CA ARG A 46 -12.20 0.44 23.92
C ARG A 46 -13.07 -0.80 23.80
N ARG A 47 -12.45 -1.97 23.62
CA ARG A 47 -13.08 -3.30 23.60
C ARG A 47 -14.00 -3.55 22.40
N TYR A 48 -13.84 -2.82 21.31
CA TYR A 48 -14.48 -3.19 20.05
C TYR A 48 -13.86 -4.48 19.53
N ALA A 49 -14.68 -5.42 19.08
CA ALA A 49 -14.22 -6.72 18.60
C ALA A 49 -14.44 -6.87 17.10
N PHE A 50 -13.43 -7.40 16.42
CA PHE A 50 -13.41 -7.69 14.99
C PHE A 50 -12.85 -9.08 14.77
N THR A 51 -13.38 -9.82 13.81
CA THR A 51 -12.66 -11.02 13.35
C THR A 51 -11.37 -10.61 12.65
N ARG A 52 -10.34 -11.46 12.66
CA ARG A 52 -9.07 -11.15 11.97
C ARG A 52 -9.26 -10.69 10.51
N VAL A 53 -10.21 -11.32 9.81
CA VAL A 53 -10.50 -11.06 8.40
C VAL A 53 -11.23 -9.74 8.23
N GLU A 54 -12.23 -9.45 9.08
CA GLU A 54 -12.91 -8.15 9.09
C GLU A 54 -11.93 -7.02 9.41
N ALA A 55 -11.04 -7.25 10.38
CA ALA A 55 -10.02 -6.30 10.80
C ALA A 55 -9.11 -5.90 9.64
N LEU A 56 -8.49 -6.89 8.98
CA LEU A 56 -7.63 -6.66 7.82
C LEU A 56 -8.39 -6.03 6.65
N ALA A 57 -9.59 -6.51 6.33
CA ALA A 57 -10.37 -5.99 5.21
C ALA A 57 -10.76 -4.51 5.39
N LEU A 58 -11.14 -4.10 6.61
CA LEU A 58 -11.44 -2.70 6.92
C LEU A 58 -10.19 -1.81 6.80
N LEU A 59 -9.03 -2.29 7.25
CA LEU A 59 -7.76 -1.58 7.10
C LEU A 59 -7.41 -1.40 5.62
N LEU A 60 -7.46 -2.47 4.82
CA LEU A 60 -7.19 -2.43 3.39
C LEU A 60 -8.16 -1.51 2.65
N ALA A 61 -9.45 -1.56 2.97
CA ALA A 61 -10.45 -0.65 2.38
C ALA A 61 -10.15 0.82 2.71
N ARG A 62 -9.66 1.09 3.93
CA ARG A 62 -9.26 2.45 4.35
C ARG A 62 -7.99 2.92 3.64
N PHE A 63 -7.00 2.05 3.42
CA PHE A 63 -5.76 2.38 2.72
C PHE A 63 -5.94 2.52 1.22
N LYS A 64 -6.82 1.71 0.62
CA LYS A 64 -7.14 1.78 -0.80
C LYS A 64 -7.87 3.07 -1.18
N SER A 65 -8.68 3.61 -0.28
CA SER A 65 -9.59 4.70 -0.58
C SER A 65 -9.17 6.02 0.05
N ALA A 66 -9.20 7.10 -0.75
CA ALA A 66 -9.21 8.47 -0.23
C ALA A 66 -10.59 8.87 0.32
N ALA A 67 -11.60 8.00 0.22
CA ALA A 67 -12.93 8.24 0.77
C ALA A 67 -12.90 8.42 2.29
N ASP A 68 -13.90 9.15 2.78
CA ASP A 68 -14.00 9.40 4.21
C ASP A 68 -14.44 8.14 4.97
N ILE A 69 -14.30 8.18 6.29
CA ILE A 69 -14.71 7.09 7.17
C ILE A 69 -16.24 6.88 7.23
N SER A 70 -17.02 7.88 6.81
CA SER A 70 -18.49 7.81 6.73
C SER A 70 -18.92 6.89 5.60
N ASP A 71 -18.21 6.89 4.47
CA ASP A 71 -18.45 5.95 3.37
C ASP A 71 -18.17 4.51 3.81
N LEU A 72 -17.07 4.28 4.55
CA LEU A 72 -16.77 2.96 5.14
C LEU A 72 -17.87 2.54 6.13
N THR A 73 -18.37 3.48 6.94
CA THR A 73 -19.46 3.23 7.89
C THR A 73 -20.72 2.78 7.17
N ARG A 74 -21.13 3.49 6.11
CA ARG A 74 -22.31 3.17 5.31
C ARG A 74 -22.18 1.83 4.60
N LYS A 75 -20.97 1.50 4.16
CA LYS A 75 -20.72 0.32 3.36
C LYS A 75 -20.60 -0.95 4.18
N TYR A 76 -19.88 -0.90 5.30
CA TYR A 76 -19.50 -2.09 6.07
C TYR A 76 -20.25 -2.26 7.39
N ASP A 77 -21.30 -1.45 7.62
CA ASP A 77 -22.18 -1.56 8.78
C ASP A 77 -21.43 -1.53 10.12
N ARG A 78 -20.43 -0.64 10.21
CA ARG A 78 -19.62 -0.41 11.41
C ARG A 78 -19.60 1.06 11.72
N CYS A 79 -19.83 1.42 12.99
CA CYS A 79 -19.76 2.81 13.42
C CYS A 79 -18.37 3.42 13.18
N ARG A 80 -18.34 4.74 13.00
CA ARG A 80 -17.12 5.53 12.77
C ARG A 80 -16.01 5.28 13.81
N ALA A 81 -16.37 5.30 15.09
CA ALA A 81 -15.40 5.15 16.18
C ALA A 81 -14.67 3.79 16.14
N PRO A 82 -15.36 2.63 16.09
CA PRO A 82 -14.73 1.33 15.91
C PRO A 82 -13.80 1.25 14.69
N ILE A 83 -14.21 1.78 13.53
CA ILE A 83 -13.36 1.74 12.32
C ILE A 83 -12.09 2.56 12.53
N SER A 84 -12.22 3.77 13.09
CA SER A 84 -11.08 4.67 13.28
C SER A 84 -10.05 4.07 14.23
N GLU A 85 -10.53 3.49 15.32
CA GLU A 85 -9.70 2.89 16.36
C GLU A 85 -9.01 1.62 15.83
N LEU A 86 -9.76 0.74 15.17
CA LEU A 86 -9.22 -0.43 14.49
C LEU A 86 -8.11 -0.08 13.52
N VAL A 87 -8.31 0.94 12.66
CA VAL A 87 -7.32 1.30 11.63
C VAL A 87 -6.00 1.71 12.27
N ASN A 88 -6.04 2.53 13.33
CA ASN A 88 -4.82 2.97 14.01
C ASN A 88 -4.14 1.81 14.73
N GLU A 89 -4.88 1.12 15.60
CA GLU A 89 -4.29 0.06 16.45
C GLU A 89 -3.82 -1.16 15.63
N LEU A 90 -4.53 -1.53 14.56
CA LEU A 90 -4.06 -2.60 13.69
C LEU A 90 -2.84 -2.18 12.86
N SER A 91 -2.74 -0.90 12.46
CA SER A 91 -1.54 -0.41 11.77
C SER A 91 -0.33 -0.47 12.71
N GLU A 92 -0.48 0.00 13.94
CA GLU A 92 0.57 -0.08 14.97
C GLU A 92 0.95 -1.54 15.27
N PHE A 93 -0.04 -2.44 15.43
CA PHE A 93 0.22 -3.87 15.63
C PHE A 93 1.04 -4.49 14.50
N LEU A 94 0.73 -4.14 13.24
CA LEU A 94 1.44 -4.66 12.08
C LEU A 94 2.84 -4.06 11.97
N ASP A 95 2.99 -2.77 12.27
CA ASP A 95 4.29 -2.09 12.27
C ASP A 95 5.22 -2.64 13.35
N ASP A 96 4.76 -2.74 14.59
CA ASP A 96 5.55 -3.28 15.71
C ASP A 96 6.04 -4.71 15.43
N ARG A 97 5.20 -5.53 14.78
CA ARG A 97 5.51 -6.93 14.50
C ARG A 97 6.33 -7.12 13.22
N TRP A 98 6.00 -6.39 12.17
CA TRP A 98 6.47 -6.65 10.82
C TRP A 98 7.27 -5.49 10.21
N SER A 99 7.58 -4.43 10.95
CA SER A 99 8.46 -3.32 10.53
C SER A 99 9.74 -3.83 9.89
N HIS A 100 10.38 -4.85 10.45
CA HIS A 100 11.57 -5.47 9.85
C HIS A 100 11.39 -6.01 8.41
N LEU A 101 10.16 -6.25 7.95
CA LEU A 101 9.82 -6.59 6.56
C LEU A 101 9.13 -5.45 5.80
N LEU A 102 8.46 -4.54 6.51
CA LEU A 102 7.68 -3.43 5.94
C LEU A 102 8.53 -2.16 5.72
N ASP A 103 9.53 -1.97 6.56
CA ASP A 103 10.56 -0.94 6.41
C ASP A 103 11.55 -1.33 5.31
N PHE A 104 12.42 -0.38 4.97
CA PHE A 104 13.54 -0.66 4.08
C PHE A 104 14.41 -1.76 4.70
N ASP A 105 14.34 -2.95 4.13
CA ASP A 105 15.11 -4.13 4.55
C ASP A 105 16.61 -3.91 4.29
N THR A 106 17.27 -3.22 5.21
CA THR A 106 18.71 -2.90 5.16
C THR A 106 19.60 -4.11 5.40
N ASP A 107 19.04 -5.25 5.79
CA ASP A 107 19.79 -6.48 6.03
C ASP A 107 19.59 -7.52 4.90
N GLY A 108 18.52 -7.39 4.10
CA GLY A 108 18.22 -8.25 2.95
C GLY A 108 18.27 -7.49 1.63
N VAL A 109 17.11 -7.18 1.03
CA VAL A 109 17.03 -6.68 -0.37
C VAL A 109 17.79 -5.37 -0.56
N LEU A 110 17.77 -4.50 0.46
CA LEU A 110 18.42 -3.18 0.45
C LEU A 110 19.68 -3.18 1.32
N ALA A 111 20.30 -4.34 1.54
CA ALA A 111 21.62 -4.40 2.15
C ALA A 111 22.67 -3.67 1.29
N PRO A 112 23.64 -2.95 1.87
CA PRO A 112 24.65 -2.21 1.11
C PRO A 112 25.37 -3.06 0.05
N ALA A 113 25.67 -4.33 0.37
CA ALA A 113 26.30 -5.25 -0.57
C ALA A 113 25.37 -5.63 -1.74
N ARG A 114 24.05 -5.77 -1.51
CA ARG A 114 23.05 -6.03 -2.55
C ARG A 114 22.83 -4.80 -3.42
N MET A 115 22.77 -3.63 -2.79
CA MET A 115 22.67 -2.35 -3.48
C MET A 115 23.84 -2.16 -4.45
N GLN A 116 25.09 -2.42 -4.02
CA GLN A 116 26.23 -2.37 -4.92
C GLN A 116 26.10 -3.37 -6.08
N GLN A 117 25.64 -4.60 -5.83
CA GLN A 117 25.39 -5.58 -6.90
C GLN A 117 24.37 -5.08 -7.93
N TYR A 118 23.31 -4.40 -7.50
CA TYR A 118 22.33 -3.82 -8.42
C TYR A 118 22.92 -2.68 -9.24
N ALA A 119 23.69 -1.79 -8.60
CA ALA A 119 24.38 -0.70 -9.29
C ALA A 119 25.37 -1.21 -10.35
N ASP A 120 26.20 -2.19 -9.97
CA ASP A 120 27.16 -2.80 -10.88
C ASP A 120 26.46 -3.44 -12.08
N ALA A 121 25.40 -4.23 -11.84
CA ALA A 121 24.65 -4.87 -12.91
C ALA A 121 23.97 -3.86 -13.86
N ILE A 122 23.43 -2.76 -13.33
CA ILE A 122 22.80 -1.70 -14.13
C ILE A 122 23.86 -0.92 -14.93
N TYR A 123 25.02 -0.66 -14.33
CA TYR A 123 26.13 -0.01 -15.02
C TYR A 123 26.70 -0.87 -16.14
N GLU A 124 26.91 -2.17 -15.90
CA GLU A 124 27.33 -3.15 -16.90
C GLU A 124 26.32 -3.27 -18.06
N ALA A 125 25.03 -3.07 -17.79
CA ALA A 125 23.99 -2.99 -18.81
C ALA A 125 24.01 -1.68 -19.63
N GLY A 126 24.90 -0.74 -19.31
CA GLY A 126 25.12 0.50 -20.06
C GLY A 126 24.50 1.74 -19.44
N ALA A 127 24.16 1.72 -18.16
CA ALA A 127 23.72 2.94 -17.47
C ALA A 127 24.86 3.98 -17.40
N PRO A 128 24.53 5.28 -17.48
CA PRO A 128 25.53 6.34 -17.52
C PRO A 128 26.20 6.62 -16.16
N LEU A 129 25.64 6.08 -15.07
CA LEU A 129 26.10 6.28 -13.70
C LEU A 129 26.26 4.90 -13.04
N ASP A 130 27.34 4.76 -12.26
CA ASP A 130 27.70 3.56 -11.50
C ASP A 130 27.04 3.48 -10.12
N SER A 131 26.16 4.43 -9.82
CA SER A 131 25.45 4.54 -8.55
C SER A 131 23.94 4.29 -8.65
N VAL A 132 23.43 3.93 -9.83
CA VAL A 132 21.99 3.71 -10.04
C VAL A 132 21.58 2.34 -9.53
N LEU A 133 20.75 2.31 -8.50
CA LEU A 133 20.31 1.09 -7.83
C LEU A 133 19.00 0.54 -8.41
N GLY A 134 18.24 1.39 -9.08
CA GLY A 134 16.98 1.03 -9.70
C GLY A 134 16.28 2.21 -10.35
N PHE A 135 15.20 1.91 -11.06
CA PHE A 135 14.39 2.91 -11.76
C PHE A 135 13.01 2.99 -11.11
N MET A 136 12.57 4.21 -10.80
CA MET A 136 11.24 4.42 -10.25
C MET A 136 10.21 4.48 -11.38
N ASP A 137 9.14 3.70 -11.29
CA ASP A 137 7.95 3.90 -12.11
C ASP A 137 7.13 5.08 -11.55
N CYS A 138 7.69 6.28 -11.72
CA CYS A 138 7.12 7.50 -11.18
C CYS A 138 5.95 8.02 -12.01
N THR A 139 4.89 8.43 -11.31
CA THR A 139 3.85 9.27 -11.91
C THR A 139 4.45 10.61 -12.35
N ILE A 140 4.28 10.95 -13.63
CA ILE A 140 4.67 12.24 -14.19
C ILE A 140 3.86 13.34 -13.49
N ARG A 141 4.53 14.19 -12.71
CA ARG A 141 3.91 15.34 -12.04
C ARG A 141 4.11 16.61 -12.85
N GLY A 142 3.01 17.14 -13.40
CA GLY A 142 3.02 18.37 -14.16
C GLY A 142 3.42 19.58 -13.31
N ILE A 143 4.20 20.49 -13.90
CA ILE A 143 4.65 21.75 -13.30
C ILE A 143 4.38 22.91 -14.26
N CYS A 144 4.38 24.13 -13.73
CA CYS A 144 4.41 25.34 -14.55
C CYS A 144 5.68 25.38 -15.42
N ARG A 145 5.62 26.06 -16.57
CA ARG A 145 6.77 26.23 -17.46
C ARG A 145 7.92 26.90 -16.69
N PRO A 146 9.04 26.22 -16.43
CA PRO A 146 10.12 26.81 -15.66
C PRO A 146 10.86 27.87 -16.49
N SER A 147 11.52 28.83 -15.85
CA SER A 147 12.34 29.83 -16.56
C SER A 147 13.68 29.27 -17.05
N ARG A 148 14.19 28.24 -16.37
CA ARG A 148 15.46 27.55 -16.70
C ARG A 148 15.19 26.07 -17.01
N TRP A 149 16.06 25.45 -17.81
CA TRP A 149 16.02 24.02 -18.10
C TRP A 149 14.68 23.50 -18.67
N GLN A 150 13.93 24.34 -19.38
CA GLN A 150 12.61 24.00 -19.93
C GLN A 150 12.62 22.71 -20.75
N ARG A 151 13.64 22.53 -21.60
CA ARG A 151 13.76 21.34 -22.45
C ARG A 151 13.96 20.07 -21.62
N ALA A 152 14.71 20.15 -20.52
CA ALA A 152 14.93 19.01 -19.63
C ALA A 152 13.65 18.67 -18.83
N ALA A 153 12.87 19.69 -18.46
CA ALA A 153 11.58 19.51 -17.79
C ALA A 153 10.43 19.15 -18.75
N TYR A 154 10.59 19.32 -20.07
CA TYR A 154 9.50 19.06 -21.01
C TYR A 154 9.35 17.56 -21.30
N ASN A 155 8.17 17.03 -21.00
CA ASN A 155 7.81 15.66 -21.32
C ASN A 155 7.09 15.58 -22.67
N GLY A 156 7.77 15.13 -23.73
CA GLY A 156 7.19 14.98 -25.05
C GLY A 156 5.98 14.03 -25.11
N TYR A 157 5.97 12.95 -24.31
CA TYR A 157 4.87 11.98 -24.31
C TYR A 157 3.57 12.57 -23.77
N LYS A 158 3.63 13.32 -22.65
CA LYS A 158 2.46 14.01 -22.07
C LYS A 158 2.28 15.45 -22.58
N LYS A 159 3.19 15.94 -23.42
CA LYS A 159 3.23 17.30 -24.00
C LYS A 159 3.17 18.44 -22.96
N LEU A 160 3.71 18.24 -21.77
CA LEU A 160 3.71 19.21 -20.67
C LEU A 160 5.06 19.28 -19.95
N HIS A 161 5.31 20.35 -19.19
CA HIS A 161 6.48 20.40 -18.31
C HIS A 161 6.18 19.59 -17.05
N ALA A 162 7.10 18.70 -16.67
CA ALA A 162 6.96 17.84 -15.51
C ALA A 162 8.31 17.58 -14.84
N THR A 163 8.27 17.34 -13.53
CA THR A 163 9.35 16.66 -12.83
C THR A 163 9.24 15.16 -13.07
N LYS A 164 10.37 14.54 -13.44
CA LYS A 164 10.53 13.10 -13.59
C LYS A 164 11.68 12.67 -12.69
N TYR A 165 11.41 11.79 -11.76
CA TYR A 165 12.45 11.06 -11.05
C TYR A 165 12.69 9.77 -11.83
N GLN A 166 13.91 9.56 -12.32
CA GLN A 166 14.20 8.48 -13.25
C GLN A 166 14.88 7.30 -12.56
N ALA A 167 15.73 7.57 -11.59
CA ALA A 167 16.55 6.57 -10.92
C ALA A 167 16.76 6.95 -9.45
N ILE A 168 17.03 5.92 -8.64
CA ILE A 168 17.52 6.04 -7.25
C ILE A 168 19.00 5.72 -7.26
#